data_AF-A0A6C0HYD0-F1
#
_entry.id   AF-A0A6C0HYD0-F1
#
_cell.length_a   1.000
_cell.length_b   1.000
_cell.length_c   1.000
_cell.angle_alpha   90.00
_cell.angle_beta   90.00
_cell.angle_gamma   90.00
#
_symmetry.space_group_name_H-M   'P 1'
#
loop_
_entity.id
_entity.type
_entity.pdbx_description
1 polymer ?
#
loop_
_entity_poly.entity_id
_entity_poly.type
_entity_poly.pdbx_seq_one_letter_code
_entity_poly.pdbx_strand_id
1 'polypeptide(L)'
;MHLPAQSGKTRKMTELMKRWDSIISLEGNTTHINIVFTSNSKLLTKQTMKRVVDATTVSTSDSDVSELSDGETEADNFNGIVNDTTQSNRTIAWISGGGVKMDERLIDLMIRAGDIDNVICCTNKQRMTRVISLIRLLHANIARLGGRTINIWIDEADACMRLWTKYLRTIIGFDTLINKIVLISATMSPVIRYFHKNGMECNLRVYDTTHAECYVRFSDCDVSHEYSIGNQSAIEQMCAVLDNVTVSAGSRWFCPGAIVRKSHDEIATELLRRGFNVLILNGDRKQLIFSDTTCPPVNVMSAVSDDVELSEAIRTLYYDYQLDSAPFAVTGNMCISRGITFASKNENFEFLFTHGIIPDIGSAEEIYQMVARCLGNFREFDSYIAPKLYMTERVASKIANQEHLAIELARRYYTGTENDTHTLSTDEFVAVANEHPVIAPPRVRKSKPQERVPVILSFGPENEYLYSLEKTMQVRRQKVKESVIQILKSEIDANHKMREKYMKLLVLIENPDTIINAKSPQEGEESYKRKITDVVKAARDGNPVSQDITKADKESGKNIVMMFVDKRDKRVGILVWSVDPAVY
;
A
#
# COMPACT_ATOMS: atom_id res chain seq x y z
N MET A 1 -4.99 -15.69 5.53
CA MET A 1 -5.60 -15.01 6.69
C MET A 1 -5.77 -13.53 6.36
N HIS A 2 -7.01 -13.07 6.19
CA HIS A 2 -7.34 -11.67 5.94
C HIS A 2 -8.14 -11.16 7.14
N LEU A 3 -7.64 -10.12 7.78
CA LEU A 3 -8.20 -9.53 8.99
C LEU A 3 -7.96 -8.00 8.92
N PRO A 4 -8.72 -7.15 9.62
CA PRO A 4 -8.51 -5.71 9.59
C PRO A 4 -7.08 -5.26 9.95
N ALA A 5 -6.72 -4.04 9.57
CA ALA A 5 -5.48 -3.43 10.05
C ALA A 5 -5.55 -3.27 11.57
N GLN A 6 -4.42 -3.29 12.30
CA GLN A 6 -4.36 -3.30 13.77
C GLN A 6 -5.10 -4.42 14.54
N SER A 7 -5.98 -5.23 13.95
CA SER A 7 -6.87 -6.15 14.70
C SER A 7 -6.23 -7.33 15.47
N GLY A 8 -4.90 -7.36 15.64
CA GLY A 8 -4.21 -8.45 16.34
C GLY A 8 -3.83 -9.62 15.43
N LYS A 9 -3.68 -9.41 14.12
CA LYS A 9 -3.34 -10.46 13.14
C LYS A 9 -2.12 -11.29 13.51
N THR A 10 -1.04 -10.65 13.96
CA THR A 10 0.18 -11.34 14.39
C THR A 10 -0.07 -12.17 15.64
N ARG A 11 -0.95 -11.73 16.55
CA ARG A 11 -1.38 -12.53 17.71
C ARG A 11 -2.22 -13.74 17.27
N LYS A 12 -3.15 -13.56 16.33
CA LYS A 12 -3.92 -14.68 15.74
C LYS A 12 -3.01 -15.70 15.04
N MET A 13 -1.92 -15.25 14.41
CA MET A 13 -0.89 -16.13 13.85
C MET A 13 -0.22 -16.96 14.93
N THR A 14 0.23 -16.35 16.03
CA THR A 14 0.91 -17.07 17.13
C THR A 14 -0.03 -18.02 17.87
N GLU A 15 -1.29 -17.64 18.07
CA GLU A 15 -2.34 -18.52 18.59
C GLU A 15 -2.53 -19.75 17.69
N LEU A 16 -2.53 -19.55 16.36
CA LEU A 16 -2.68 -20.63 15.40
C LEU A 16 -1.45 -21.56 15.36
N MET A 17 -0.24 -21.02 15.48
CA MET A 17 0.99 -21.81 15.62
C MET A 17 0.89 -22.72 16.85
N LYS A 18 0.60 -22.15 18.03
CA LYS A 18 0.44 -22.90 19.28
C LYS A 18 -0.62 -23.99 19.16
N ARG A 19 -1.75 -23.68 18.53
CA ARG A 19 -2.83 -24.66 18.31
C ARG A 19 -2.38 -25.82 17.43
N TRP A 20 -1.72 -25.55 16.30
CA TRP A 20 -1.25 -26.61 15.42
C TRP A 20 -0.20 -27.49 16.09
N ASP A 21 0.70 -26.89 16.88
CA ASP A 21 1.66 -27.65 17.68
C ASP A 21 0.98 -28.52 18.74
N SER A 22 -0.09 -28.02 19.39
CA SER A 22 -0.85 -28.78 20.39
C SER A 22 -1.58 -30.01 19.83
N ILE A 23 -2.20 -29.88 18.65
CA ILE A 23 -2.93 -30.99 18.00
C ILE A 23 -1.97 -32.15 17.72
N ILE A 24 -0.77 -31.83 17.27
CA ILE A 24 0.24 -32.84 16.94
C ILE A 24 0.82 -33.51 18.18
N SER A 25 1.01 -32.75 19.25
CA SER A 25 1.51 -33.31 20.52
C SER A 25 0.57 -34.38 21.09
N LEU A 26 -0.76 -34.26 20.88
CA LEU A 26 -1.75 -35.25 21.30
C LEU A 26 -1.70 -36.55 20.49
N GLU A 27 -1.30 -36.47 19.22
CA GLU A 27 -1.15 -37.63 18.33
C GLU A 27 0.18 -38.38 18.55
N GLY A 28 1.01 -37.93 19.50
CA GLY A 28 2.36 -38.48 19.72
C GLY A 28 3.32 -38.21 18.55
N ASN A 29 2.94 -37.30 17.65
CA ASN A 29 3.66 -36.98 16.43
C ASN A 29 4.52 -35.73 16.60
N THR A 30 5.36 -35.49 15.59
CA THR A 30 6.51 -34.61 15.65
C THR A 30 6.21 -33.13 15.41
N THR A 31 6.81 -32.26 16.22
CA THR A 31 6.59 -30.80 16.20
C THR A 31 6.88 -30.15 14.86
N HIS A 32 6.07 -29.18 14.45
CA HIS A 32 6.37 -28.41 13.23
C HIS A 32 7.64 -27.57 13.36
N ILE A 33 8.17 -27.16 12.21
CA ILE A 33 9.15 -26.09 12.08
C ILE A 33 8.41 -24.89 11.50
N ASN A 34 8.39 -23.76 12.19
CA ASN A 34 7.75 -22.54 11.71
C ASN A 34 8.79 -21.57 11.17
N ILE A 35 8.69 -21.21 9.90
CA ILE A 35 9.50 -20.14 9.30
C ILE A 35 8.60 -18.93 9.08
N VAL A 36 8.84 -17.85 9.81
CA VAL A 36 8.03 -16.63 9.78
C VAL A 36 8.79 -15.52 9.07
N PHE A 37 8.20 -15.00 8.01
CA PHE A 37 8.65 -13.81 7.29
C PHE A 37 7.89 -12.60 7.79
N THR A 38 8.58 -11.62 8.37
CA THR A 38 8.02 -10.30 8.70
C THR A 38 8.35 -9.30 7.60
N SER A 39 7.74 -8.11 7.60
CA SER A 39 8.17 -7.05 6.68
C SER A 39 9.67 -6.70 6.88
N ASN A 40 10.27 -5.95 5.96
CA ASN A 40 11.70 -5.63 5.97
C ASN A 40 12.07 -4.60 7.06
N SER A 41 11.82 -4.95 8.32
CA SER A 41 12.09 -4.16 9.52
C SER A 41 12.62 -5.07 10.62
N LYS A 42 13.81 -4.75 11.15
CA LYS A 42 14.42 -5.52 12.23
C LYS A 42 13.60 -5.46 13.51
N LEU A 43 13.02 -4.29 13.82
CA LEU A 43 12.17 -4.08 14.98
C LEU A 43 10.97 -5.02 14.94
N LEU A 44 10.30 -5.13 13.79
CA LEU A 44 9.20 -6.06 13.62
C LEU A 44 9.62 -7.53 13.78
N THR A 45 10.79 -7.91 13.27
CA THR A 45 11.30 -9.27 13.45
C THR A 45 11.52 -9.57 14.94
N LYS A 46 12.10 -8.64 15.70
CA LYS A 46 12.28 -8.76 17.17
C LYS A 46 10.92 -8.84 17.90
N GLN A 47 9.97 -7.94 17.59
CA GLN A 47 8.64 -7.95 18.20
C GLN A 47 7.88 -9.25 17.91
N THR A 48 7.92 -9.75 16.67
CA THR A 48 7.29 -11.02 16.32
C THR A 48 7.97 -12.18 17.03
N MET A 49 9.30 -12.16 17.18
CA MET A 49 10.02 -13.16 17.98
C MET A 49 9.54 -13.15 19.44
N LYS A 50 9.47 -11.98 20.09
CA LYS A 50 8.97 -11.84 21.47
C LYS A 50 7.57 -12.47 21.60
N ARG A 51 6.65 -12.10 20.71
CA ARG A 51 5.28 -12.65 20.69
C ARG A 51 5.22 -14.18 20.49
N VAL A 52 6.10 -14.75 19.66
CA VAL A 52 6.18 -16.20 19.45
C VAL A 52 6.74 -16.89 20.70
N VAL A 53 7.73 -16.29 21.35
CA VAL A 53 8.30 -16.80 22.60
C VAL A 53 7.27 -16.77 23.73
N ASP A 54 6.57 -15.65 23.89
CA ASP A 54 5.53 -15.48 24.92
C ASP A 54 4.39 -16.50 24.71
N ALA A 55 3.93 -16.67 23.47
CA ALA A 55 2.87 -17.63 23.16
C ALA A 55 3.26 -19.10 23.46
N THR A 56 4.55 -19.43 23.33
CA THR A 56 5.07 -20.79 23.50
C THR A 56 5.49 -21.12 24.93
N THR A 57 5.76 -20.12 25.78
CA THR A 57 6.22 -20.30 27.17
C THR A 57 5.08 -20.33 28.20
N VAL A 58 3.97 -19.63 27.96
CA VAL A 58 2.84 -19.51 28.90
C VAL A 58 1.97 -20.78 28.89
N SER A 59 2.50 -21.90 29.38
CA SER A 59 1.77 -23.18 29.44
C SER A 59 1.91 -23.91 30.78
N THR A 60 2.34 -23.25 31.87
CA THR A 60 2.57 -23.96 33.15
C THR A 60 1.92 -23.39 34.43
N SER A 61 1.13 -22.32 34.38
CA SER A 61 0.27 -21.95 35.53
C SER A 61 -0.86 -21.00 35.15
N ASP A 62 -2.09 -21.50 35.16
CA ASP A 62 -3.33 -20.71 35.11
C ASP A 62 -3.51 -19.95 36.44
N SER A 63 -2.88 -18.78 36.56
CA SER A 63 -3.28 -17.78 37.57
C SER A 63 -2.96 -16.37 37.07
N ASP A 64 -4.04 -15.64 36.79
CA ASP A 64 -4.17 -14.19 36.69
C ASP A 64 -3.24 -13.40 35.75
N VAL A 65 -3.86 -12.97 34.66
CA VAL A 65 -3.41 -11.94 33.74
C VAL A 65 -3.55 -10.57 34.44
N SER A 66 -2.52 -10.15 35.15
CA SER A 66 -2.30 -8.75 35.49
C SER A 66 -0.83 -8.52 35.80
N GLU A 67 -0.25 -7.48 35.22
CA GLU A 67 1.11 -6.97 35.43
C GLU A 67 2.22 -7.74 34.70
N LEU A 68 2.40 -7.37 33.42
CA LEU A 68 3.69 -7.45 32.75
C LEU A 68 4.67 -6.53 33.48
N SER A 69 5.27 -7.01 34.58
CA SER A 69 6.42 -6.36 35.18
C SER A 69 7.65 -6.61 34.30
N ASP A 70 8.41 -5.54 34.04
CA ASP A 70 9.66 -5.51 33.27
C ASP A 70 10.81 -6.21 34.04
N GLY A 71 10.60 -7.47 34.40
CA GLY A 71 11.65 -8.36 34.89
C GLY A 71 12.57 -8.75 33.74
N GLU A 72 13.45 -7.83 33.34
CA GLU A 72 14.59 -8.11 32.48
C GLU A 72 15.46 -9.18 33.14
N THR A 73 15.30 -10.45 32.75
CA THR A 73 16.40 -11.40 32.90
C THR A 73 17.51 -10.96 31.97
N GLU A 74 18.62 -10.51 32.57
CA GLU A 74 19.93 -10.22 31.98
C GLU A 74 20.46 -11.43 31.18
N ALA A 75 19.87 -11.72 30.02
CA ALA A 75 20.40 -12.66 29.06
C ALA A 75 21.35 -11.91 28.11
N ASP A 76 22.63 -11.96 28.47
CA ASP A 76 23.80 -11.75 27.61
C ASP A 76 24.00 -10.36 26.98
N ASN A 77 24.24 -9.36 27.85
CA ASN A 77 24.98 -8.15 27.49
C ASN A 77 26.51 -8.31 27.68
N PHE A 78 27.05 -9.50 27.39
CA PHE A 78 28.49 -9.73 27.41
C PHE A 78 29.12 -9.30 26.06
N ASN A 79 29.76 -8.11 26.06
CA ASN A 79 30.69 -7.59 25.04
C ASN A 79 30.16 -6.86 23.78
N GLY A 80 28.97 -6.26 23.75
CA GLY A 80 28.64 -5.23 22.74
C GLY A 80 28.74 -5.65 21.26
N ILE A 81 28.79 -6.96 20.98
CA ILE A 81 28.75 -7.52 19.63
C ILE A 81 27.28 -7.87 19.35
N VAL A 82 26.60 -7.03 18.58
CA VAL A 82 25.24 -7.31 18.09
C VAL A 82 25.32 -8.46 17.10
N ASN A 83 25.09 -9.70 17.56
CA ASN A 83 25.09 -10.89 16.71
C ASN A 83 24.03 -10.81 15.60
N ASP A 84 24.30 -11.49 14.48
CA ASP A 84 23.41 -11.57 13.30
C ASP A 84 22.10 -12.34 13.64
N THR A 85 21.98 -12.83 14.87
CA THR A 85 20.87 -13.61 15.41
C THR A 85 20.65 -13.33 16.90
N THR A 86 19.39 -13.18 17.30
CA THR A 86 18.98 -13.29 18.70
C THR A 86 18.22 -14.60 18.87
N GLN A 87 18.61 -15.43 19.85
CA GLN A 87 17.93 -16.67 20.19
C GLN A 87 17.30 -16.52 21.57
N SER A 88 16.05 -16.98 21.70
CA SER A 88 15.36 -17.09 22.98
C SER A 88 14.51 -18.35 22.92
N ASN A 89 14.74 -19.28 23.86
CA ASN A 89 14.18 -20.61 23.85
C ASN A 89 14.44 -21.33 22.51
N ARG A 90 13.37 -21.91 21.92
CA ARG A 90 13.40 -22.65 20.65
C ARG A 90 13.12 -21.75 19.44
N THR A 91 13.31 -20.43 19.59
CA THR A 91 13.01 -19.41 18.59
C THR A 91 14.25 -18.58 18.27
N ILE A 92 14.50 -18.37 16.98
CA ILE A 92 15.59 -17.52 16.50
C ILE A 92 15.06 -16.39 15.62
N ALA A 93 15.53 -15.16 15.83
CA ALA A 93 15.37 -14.08 14.88
C ALA A 93 16.61 -13.97 13.98
N TRP A 94 16.44 -14.26 12.69
CA TRP A 94 17.48 -14.21 11.67
C TRP A 94 17.47 -12.85 10.96
N ILE A 95 17.98 -11.83 11.66
CA ILE A 95 18.12 -10.45 11.16
C ILE A 95 19.50 -10.25 10.52
N SER A 96 19.74 -9.12 9.86
CA SER A 96 21.10 -8.74 9.44
C SER A 96 21.70 -7.80 10.49
N GLY A 97 22.86 -8.12 11.04
CA GLY A 97 23.56 -7.46 12.13
C GLY A 97 25.08 -7.46 11.88
N GLY A 98 25.80 -6.73 12.73
CA GLY A 98 27.26 -6.56 12.60
C GLY A 98 28.09 -7.72 13.14
N GLY A 99 27.50 -8.64 13.90
CA GLY A 99 28.20 -9.72 14.59
C GLY A 99 28.34 -11.02 13.80
N VAL A 100 28.45 -12.14 14.53
CA VAL A 100 28.74 -13.45 13.93
C VAL A 100 27.62 -13.87 12.98
N LYS A 101 27.95 -14.04 11.71
CA LYS A 101 27.00 -14.45 10.67
C LYS A 101 26.58 -15.89 10.89
N MET A 102 25.37 -16.11 11.36
CA MET A 102 24.79 -17.46 11.41
C MET A 102 24.45 -17.91 10.00
N ASP A 103 25.11 -18.97 9.52
CA ASP A 103 24.86 -19.57 8.21
C ASP A 103 23.68 -20.56 8.20
N GLU A 104 23.16 -20.87 7.02
CA GLU A 104 22.06 -21.83 6.87
C GLU A 104 22.41 -23.24 7.34
N ARG A 105 23.70 -23.62 7.41
CA ARG A 105 24.13 -24.96 7.88
C ARG A 105 24.04 -25.07 9.40
N LEU A 106 24.38 -24.00 10.12
CA LEU A 106 24.25 -23.96 11.57
C LEU A 106 22.77 -24.03 11.98
N ILE A 107 21.89 -23.25 11.33
CA ILE A 107 20.45 -23.31 11.60
C ILE A 107 19.88 -24.71 11.29
N ASP A 108 20.28 -25.31 10.17
CA ASP A 108 19.92 -26.69 9.81
C ASP A 108 20.35 -27.70 10.88
N LEU A 109 21.57 -27.58 11.43
CA LEU A 109 22.03 -28.43 12.53
C LEU A 109 21.18 -28.25 13.80
N MET A 110 20.89 -27.01 14.20
CA MET A 110 20.07 -26.71 15.39
C MET A 110 18.63 -27.20 15.23
N ILE A 111 18.03 -27.08 14.05
CA ILE A 111 16.69 -27.61 13.76
C ILE A 111 16.68 -29.14 13.88
N ARG A 112 17.70 -29.82 13.32
CA ARG A 112 17.81 -31.30 13.40
C ARG A 112 18.12 -31.80 14.80
N ALA A 113 18.90 -31.06 15.59
CA ALA A 113 19.13 -31.35 16.99
C ALA A 113 17.87 -31.15 17.84
N GLY A 114 16.86 -30.47 17.29
CA GLY A 114 15.65 -30.11 18.01
C GLY A 114 15.90 -28.97 18.99
N ASP A 115 16.87 -28.09 18.74
CA ASP A 115 17.11 -26.89 19.56
C ASP A 115 16.22 -25.72 19.13
N ILE A 116 15.82 -25.71 17.85
CA ILE A 116 15.00 -24.65 17.23
C ILE A 116 13.77 -25.24 16.54
N ASP A 117 12.63 -24.61 16.79
CA ASP A 117 11.37 -24.86 16.07
C ASP A 117 10.92 -23.65 15.27
N ASN A 118 11.30 -22.44 15.67
CA ASN A 118 10.80 -21.21 15.07
C ASN A 118 11.95 -20.36 14.52
N VAL A 119 11.90 -20.04 13.23
CA VAL A 119 12.84 -19.14 12.54
C VAL A 119 12.08 -17.90 12.06
N ILE A 120 12.28 -16.78 12.74
CA ILE A 120 11.67 -15.49 12.39
C ILE A 120 12.66 -14.67 11.58
N CYS A 121 12.28 -14.13 10.44
CA CYS A 121 13.21 -13.44 9.56
C CYS A 121 12.56 -12.26 8.83
N CYS A 122 13.39 -11.26 8.51
CA CYS A 122 12.95 -10.11 7.73
C CYS A 122 12.85 -10.46 6.23
N THR A 123 11.82 -9.94 5.57
CA THR A 123 11.61 -10.20 4.15
C THR A 123 12.50 -9.32 3.27
N ASN A 124 13.72 -9.79 2.98
CA ASN A 124 14.62 -9.19 2.00
C ASN A 124 15.20 -10.24 1.04
N LYS A 125 15.72 -9.79 -0.11
CA LYS A 125 16.18 -10.67 -1.20
C LYS A 125 17.23 -11.68 -0.73
N GLN A 126 18.20 -11.24 0.06
CA GLN A 126 19.27 -12.11 0.54
C GLN A 126 18.72 -13.14 1.52
N ARG A 127 17.94 -12.69 2.52
CA ARG A 127 17.35 -13.58 3.53
C ARG A 127 16.43 -14.63 2.91
N MET A 128 15.59 -14.26 1.95
CA MET A 128 14.74 -15.20 1.22
C MET A 128 15.58 -16.27 0.49
N THR A 129 16.65 -15.89 -0.21
CA THR A 129 17.57 -16.86 -0.83
C THR A 129 18.17 -17.81 0.19
N ARG A 130 18.59 -17.30 1.36
CA ARG A 130 19.19 -18.09 2.44
C ARG A 130 18.20 -19.07 3.07
N VAL A 131 16.95 -18.64 3.28
CA VAL A 131 15.87 -19.53 3.74
C VAL A 131 15.58 -20.63 2.72
N ILE A 132 15.58 -20.33 1.42
CA ILE A 132 15.44 -21.36 0.39
C ILE A 132 16.62 -22.35 0.40
N SER A 133 17.84 -21.88 0.63
CA SER A 133 19.00 -22.75 0.85
C SER A 133 18.83 -23.63 2.10
N LEU A 134 18.34 -23.07 3.21
CA LEU A 134 18.02 -23.82 4.42
C LEU A 134 16.98 -24.91 4.16
N ILE A 135 15.87 -24.58 3.48
CA ILE A 135 14.82 -25.55 3.12
C ILE A 135 15.39 -26.68 2.25
N ARG A 136 16.31 -26.38 1.31
CA ARG A 136 17.00 -27.41 0.52
C ARG A 136 17.86 -28.34 1.38
N LEU A 137 18.59 -27.80 2.36
CA LEU A 137 19.42 -28.61 3.28
C LEU A 137 18.54 -29.54 4.12
N LEU A 138 17.43 -29.01 4.65
CA LEU A 138 16.44 -29.76 5.42
C LEU A 138 15.78 -30.85 4.57
N HIS A 139 15.38 -30.53 3.33
CA HIS A 139 14.77 -31.49 2.39
C HIS A 139 15.72 -32.62 2.00
N ALA A 140 16.98 -32.30 1.72
CA ALA A 140 18.02 -33.29 1.45
C ALA A 140 18.28 -34.24 2.65
N ASN A 141 17.88 -33.83 3.86
CA ASN A 141 18.05 -34.60 5.09
C ASN A 141 16.70 -34.90 5.78
N ILE A 142 15.60 -35.00 5.02
CA ILE A 142 14.24 -35.10 5.57
C ILE A 142 14.06 -36.28 6.54
N ALA A 143 14.74 -37.41 6.29
CA ALA A 143 14.72 -38.58 7.18
C ALA A 143 15.26 -38.27 8.59
N ARG A 144 16.17 -37.29 8.72
CA ARG A 144 16.74 -36.84 10.00
C ARG A 144 15.87 -35.82 10.72
N LEU A 145 14.79 -35.35 10.09
CA LEU A 145 13.83 -34.46 10.74
C LEU A 145 12.82 -35.22 11.60
N GLY A 146 12.86 -36.55 11.64
CA GLY A 146 11.92 -37.34 12.45
C GLY A 146 10.47 -37.13 12.03
N GLY A 147 10.20 -36.86 10.75
CA GLY A 147 8.84 -36.59 10.26
C GLY A 147 8.33 -35.16 10.50
N ARG A 148 9.15 -34.27 11.09
CA ARG A 148 8.79 -32.86 11.22
C ARG A 148 8.61 -32.22 9.84
N THR A 149 7.59 -31.38 9.71
CA THR A 149 7.29 -30.61 8.49
C THR A 149 7.40 -29.10 8.75
N ILE A 150 7.48 -28.31 7.67
CA ILE A 150 7.66 -26.86 7.74
C ILE A 150 6.34 -26.13 7.44
N ASN A 151 5.98 -25.19 8.31
CA ASN A 151 4.98 -24.16 8.05
C ASN A 151 5.67 -22.85 7.72
N ILE A 152 5.31 -22.22 6.59
CA ILE A 152 5.82 -20.91 6.20
C ILE A 152 4.74 -19.87 6.45
N TRP A 153 5.08 -18.84 7.21
CA TRP A 153 4.19 -17.73 7.54
C TRP A 153 4.74 -16.46 6.89
N ILE A 154 3.90 -15.70 6.20
CA ILE A 154 4.29 -14.43 5.59
C ILE A 154 3.38 -13.33 6.11
N ASP A 155 3.90 -12.55 7.05
CA ASP A 155 3.24 -11.36 7.59
C ASP A 155 3.40 -10.16 6.66
N GLU A 156 2.37 -9.33 6.59
CA GLU A 156 2.26 -8.24 5.62
C GLU A 156 2.54 -8.73 4.17
N ALA A 157 1.90 -9.83 3.78
CA ALA A 157 2.18 -10.56 2.54
C ALA A 157 2.06 -9.69 1.27
N ASP A 158 1.17 -8.70 1.26
CA ASP A 158 1.02 -7.75 0.16
C ASP A 158 2.25 -6.85 -0.02
N ALA A 159 2.91 -6.43 1.07
CA ALA A 159 4.10 -5.57 1.02
C ALA A 159 5.27 -6.25 0.31
N CYS A 160 5.42 -7.55 0.53
CA CYS A 160 6.56 -8.33 0.06
C CYS A 160 6.22 -9.27 -1.09
N MET A 161 5.06 -9.08 -1.73
CA MET A 161 4.55 -9.92 -2.80
C MET A 161 5.56 -10.17 -3.92
N ARG A 162 6.23 -9.12 -4.40
CA ARG A 162 7.24 -9.25 -5.46
C ARG A 162 8.38 -10.21 -5.10
N LEU A 163 8.69 -10.36 -3.81
CA LEU A 163 9.79 -11.19 -3.37
C LEU A 163 9.36 -12.65 -3.17
N TRP A 164 8.33 -12.93 -2.37
CA TRP A 164 7.94 -14.33 -2.12
C TRP A 164 7.35 -15.02 -3.35
N THR A 165 6.64 -14.30 -4.22
CA THR A 165 6.11 -14.87 -5.48
C THR A 165 7.21 -15.40 -6.40
N LYS A 166 8.42 -14.80 -6.36
CA LYS A 166 9.58 -15.27 -7.12
C LYS A 166 10.02 -16.68 -6.71
N TYR A 167 9.85 -17.04 -5.44
CA TYR A 167 10.29 -18.32 -4.88
C TYR A 167 9.14 -19.30 -4.67
N LEU A 168 7.88 -18.87 -4.82
CA LEU A 168 6.69 -19.66 -4.52
C LEU A 168 6.69 -21.03 -5.23
N ARG A 169 7.00 -21.08 -6.52
CA ARG A 169 7.10 -22.36 -7.26
C ARG A 169 8.18 -23.29 -6.71
N THR A 170 9.32 -22.73 -6.31
CA THR A 170 10.39 -23.50 -5.68
C THR A 170 9.96 -24.04 -4.33
N ILE A 171 9.26 -23.23 -3.52
CA ILE A 171 8.74 -23.64 -2.22
C ILE A 171 7.71 -24.77 -2.38
N ILE A 172 6.78 -24.63 -3.32
CA ILE A 172 5.75 -25.66 -3.62
C ILE A 172 6.39 -26.97 -4.08
N GLY A 173 7.55 -26.92 -4.75
CA GLY A 173 8.30 -28.12 -5.16
C GLY A 173 8.89 -28.94 -4.01
N PHE A 174 8.79 -28.48 -2.76
CA PHE A 174 9.17 -29.23 -1.55
C PHE A 174 7.93 -29.80 -0.84
N ASP A 175 6.99 -30.35 -1.60
CA ASP A 175 5.69 -30.85 -1.14
C ASP A 175 5.74 -31.86 0.01
N THR A 176 6.79 -32.69 0.09
CA THR A 176 6.99 -33.65 1.19
C THR A 176 7.45 -33.01 2.51
N LEU A 177 7.99 -31.78 2.45
CA LEU A 177 8.53 -31.07 3.60
C LEU A 177 7.66 -29.88 4.02
N ILE A 178 7.09 -29.15 3.07
CA ILE A 178 6.26 -27.97 3.33
C ILE A 178 4.83 -28.43 3.58
N ASN A 179 4.35 -28.25 4.81
CA ASN A 179 2.97 -28.53 5.18
C ASN A 179 2.04 -27.40 4.74
N LYS A 180 2.36 -26.15 5.09
CA LYS A 180 1.50 -24.99 4.81
C LYS A 180 2.28 -23.73 4.46
N ILE A 181 1.68 -22.90 3.61
CA ILE A 181 2.09 -21.51 3.38
C ILE A 181 0.92 -20.61 3.77
N VAL A 182 1.09 -19.83 4.83
CA VAL A 182 0.06 -18.95 5.39
C VAL A 182 0.41 -17.50 5.09
N LEU A 183 -0.41 -16.86 4.27
CA LEU A 183 -0.28 -15.43 3.95
C LEU A 183 -1.19 -14.60 4.86
N ILE A 184 -0.62 -13.56 5.45
CA ILE A 184 -1.28 -12.71 6.44
C ILE A 184 -1.20 -11.27 5.95
N SER A 185 -2.34 -10.59 5.84
CA SER A 185 -2.40 -9.18 5.47
C SER A 185 -3.75 -8.58 5.82
N ALA A 186 -3.79 -7.26 5.99
CA ALA A 186 -5.04 -6.50 6.03
C ALA A 186 -5.55 -6.06 4.65
N THR A 187 -4.68 -6.14 3.65
CA THR A 187 -4.85 -5.56 2.33
C THR A 187 -4.62 -6.67 1.29
N MET A 188 -5.48 -7.70 1.33
CA MET A 188 -5.27 -8.96 0.61
C MET A 188 -5.55 -8.87 -0.91
N SER A 189 -6.17 -7.78 -1.38
CA SER A 189 -6.58 -7.62 -2.78
C SER A 189 -5.48 -7.88 -3.82
N PRO A 190 -4.24 -7.36 -3.66
CA PRO A 190 -3.15 -7.66 -4.59
C PRO A 190 -2.75 -9.14 -4.59
N VAL A 191 -2.80 -9.80 -3.42
CA VAL A 191 -2.43 -11.20 -3.23
C VAL A 191 -3.45 -12.10 -3.94
N ILE A 192 -4.74 -11.92 -3.66
CA ILE A 192 -5.81 -12.74 -4.28
C ILE A 192 -5.80 -12.60 -5.80
N ARG A 193 -5.67 -11.37 -6.32
CA ARG A 193 -5.51 -11.14 -7.77
C ARG A 193 -4.31 -11.87 -8.37
N TYR A 194 -3.20 -11.97 -7.63
CA TYR A 194 -2.03 -12.73 -8.08
C TYR A 194 -2.35 -14.23 -8.18
N PHE A 195 -2.96 -14.83 -7.17
CA PHE A 195 -3.32 -16.25 -7.18
C PHE A 195 -4.24 -16.58 -8.36
N HIS A 196 -5.31 -15.81 -8.53
CA HIS A 196 -6.27 -16.00 -9.61
C HIS A 196 -5.64 -15.84 -11.01
N LYS A 197 -4.81 -14.80 -11.20
CA LYS A 197 -4.10 -14.60 -12.48
C LYS A 197 -3.19 -15.77 -12.85
N ASN A 198 -2.70 -16.52 -11.86
CA ASN A 198 -1.82 -17.67 -12.08
C ASN A 198 -2.56 -19.01 -11.99
N GLY A 199 -3.90 -19.02 -11.93
CA GLY A 199 -4.69 -20.24 -11.83
C GLY A 199 -4.42 -21.03 -10.54
N MET A 200 -4.04 -20.33 -9.47
CA MET A 200 -3.77 -20.93 -8.17
C MET A 200 -4.96 -20.69 -7.24
N GLU A 201 -5.39 -21.75 -6.55
CA GLU A 201 -6.41 -21.64 -5.50
C GLU A 201 -5.80 -21.06 -4.22
N CYS A 202 -6.60 -20.29 -3.49
CA CYS A 202 -6.21 -19.77 -2.18
C CYS A 202 -7.34 -19.97 -1.17
N ASN A 203 -6.97 -20.56 -0.02
CA ASN A 203 -7.91 -20.82 1.06
C ASN A 203 -7.93 -19.63 2.01
N LEU A 204 -9.06 -18.95 2.08
CA LEU A 204 -9.32 -17.91 3.04
C LEU A 204 -9.61 -18.55 4.39
N ARG A 205 -8.74 -18.29 5.36
CA ARG A 205 -9.03 -18.61 6.77
C ARG A 205 -9.92 -17.53 7.35
N VAL A 206 -11.06 -17.94 7.88
CA VAL A 206 -12.10 -17.06 8.44
C VAL A 206 -12.19 -17.20 9.95
N TYR A 207 -12.77 -16.18 10.58
CA TYR A 207 -12.90 -16.08 12.03
C TYR A 207 -14.27 -15.49 12.34
N ASP A 208 -14.91 -15.98 13.40
CA ASP A 208 -16.14 -15.41 13.93
C ASP A 208 -15.96 -13.92 14.24
N THR A 209 -14.91 -13.65 15.01
CA THR A 209 -14.52 -12.31 15.44
C THR A 209 -13.24 -11.90 14.72
N THR A 210 -13.31 -10.82 13.94
CA THR A 210 -12.17 -10.32 13.14
C THR A 210 -11.26 -9.34 13.90
N HIS A 211 -11.72 -8.85 15.04
CA HIS A 211 -11.04 -7.84 15.86
C HIS A 211 -11.51 -7.91 17.32
N ALA A 212 -10.64 -7.58 18.27
CA ALA A 212 -11.01 -7.49 19.68
C ALA A 212 -11.94 -6.30 19.96
N GLU A 213 -12.62 -6.28 21.11
CA GLU A 213 -13.53 -5.18 21.50
C GLU A 213 -12.82 -3.83 21.63
N CYS A 214 -11.53 -3.83 21.98
CA CYS A 214 -10.71 -2.63 22.06
C CYS A 214 -10.36 -2.02 20.69
N TYR A 215 -10.65 -2.71 19.58
CA TYR A 215 -10.41 -2.23 18.22
C TYR A 215 -11.28 -1.03 17.87
N VAL A 216 -10.65 0.02 17.33
CA VAL A 216 -11.34 1.21 16.84
C VAL A 216 -11.53 1.09 15.34
N ARG A 217 -12.79 0.94 14.89
CA ARG A 217 -13.09 0.86 13.46
C ARG A 217 -13.01 2.25 12.83
N PHE A 218 -12.79 2.30 11.53
CA PHE A 218 -12.86 3.56 10.80
C PHE A 218 -14.26 4.19 10.89
N SER A 219 -15.31 3.36 10.91
CA SER A 219 -16.70 3.81 11.10
C SER A 219 -16.97 4.50 12.45
N ASP A 220 -16.08 4.33 13.43
CA ASP A 220 -16.25 4.83 14.78
C ASP A 220 -15.58 6.20 14.97
N CYS A 221 -14.96 6.75 13.92
CA CYS A 221 -14.25 8.03 13.92
C CYS A 221 -15.16 9.20 13.51
N ASP A 222 -14.85 10.41 13.98
CA ASP A 222 -15.48 11.64 13.47
C ASP A 222 -14.79 12.04 12.16
N VAL A 223 -15.37 11.65 11.02
CA VAL A 223 -14.80 11.92 9.69
C VAL A 223 -15.40 13.20 9.12
N SER A 224 -14.57 14.21 8.90
CA SER A 224 -14.93 15.46 8.23
C SER A 224 -14.38 15.52 6.81
N HIS A 225 -15.27 15.87 5.87
CA HIS A 225 -14.92 16.14 4.47
C HIS A 225 -14.78 17.63 4.17
N GLU A 226 -15.04 18.48 5.16
CA GLU A 226 -14.91 19.92 5.02
C GLU A 226 -13.45 20.29 4.75
N TYR A 227 -13.25 21.30 3.92
CA TYR A 227 -11.94 21.87 3.56
C TYR A 227 -10.96 20.90 2.87
N SER A 228 -11.39 19.65 2.62
CA SER A 228 -10.59 18.63 1.95
C SER A 228 -10.72 18.78 0.45
N ILE A 229 -9.69 19.36 -0.18
CA ILE A 229 -9.67 19.61 -1.62
C ILE A 229 -9.01 18.44 -2.35
N GLY A 230 -9.73 17.81 -3.29
CA GLY A 230 -9.22 16.67 -4.04
C GLY A 230 -8.08 17.03 -5.01
N ASN A 231 -7.09 16.14 -5.13
CA ASN A 231 -5.91 16.25 -6.01
C ASN A 231 -4.92 17.38 -5.68
N GLN A 232 -4.91 17.86 -4.44
CA GLN A 232 -3.86 18.75 -3.94
C GLN A 232 -2.68 17.98 -3.34
N SER A 233 -1.56 18.68 -3.17
CA SER A 233 -0.44 18.18 -2.38
C SER A 233 -0.83 18.02 -0.90
N ALA A 234 -0.07 17.20 -0.16
CA ALA A 234 -0.33 16.96 1.26
C ALA A 234 -0.29 18.25 2.10
N ILE A 235 0.63 19.16 1.79
CA ILE A 235 0.75 20.46 2.47
C ILE A 235 -0.43 21.37 2.17
N GLU A 236 -0.89 21.46 0.92
CA GLU A 236 -2.03 22.30 0.55
C GLU A 236 -3.32 21.85 1.25
N GLN A 237 -3.59 20.53 1.30
CA GLN A 237 -4.73 20.01 2.05
C GLN A 237 -4.60 20.31 3.54
N MET A 238 -3.40 20.16 4.11
CA MET A 238 -3.16 20.51 5.51
C MET A 238 -3.43 21.97 5.80
N CYS A 239 -2.92 22.89 4.98
CA CYS A 239 -3.20 24.33 5.12
C CYS A 239 -4.69 24.61 5.02
N ALA A 240 -5.38 24.07 4.01
CA ALA A 240 -6.81 24.28 3.81
C ALA A 240 -7.64 23.87 5.05
N VAL A 241 -7.30 22.75 5.69
CA VAL A 241 -7.95 22.31 6.93
C VAL A 241 -7.59 23.24 8.10
N LEU A 242 -6.30 23.51 8.31
CA LEU A 242 -5.84 24.30 9.47
C LEU A 242 -6.21 25.79 9.37
N ASP A 243 -6.54 26.30 8.20
CA ASP A 243 -7.06 27.66 8.01
C ASP A 243 -8.51 27.81 8.48
N ASN A 244 -9.24 26.70 8.59
CA ASN A 244 -10.69 26.70 8.88
C ASN A 244 -11.06 25.98 10.18
N VAL A 245 -10.10 25.36 10.85
CA VAL A 245 -10.33 24.57 12.07
C VAL A 245 -9.59 25.20 13.24
N THR A 246 -10.26 25.29 14.39
CA THR A 246 -9.64 25.71 15.65
C THR A 246 -8.67 24.66 16.14
N VAL A 247 -7.41 25.06 16.34
CA VAL A 247 -6.35 24.25 16.94
C VAL A 247 -6.16 24.70 18.39
N SER A 248 -6.13 23.75 19.33
CA SER A 248 -5.94 24.03 20.76
C SER A 248 -4.65 23.39 21.29
N ALA A 249 -4.11 23.92 22.39
CA ALA A 249 -3.13 23.22 23.20
C ALA A 249 -3.66 21.82 23.64
N GLY A 250 -2.76 20.87 23.84
CA GLY A 250 -3.09 19.47 24.17
C GLY A 250 -3.58 18.63 22.99
N SER A 251 -3.92 19.24 21.85
CA SER A 251 -4.34 18.49 20.67
C SER A 251 -3.14 17.76 20.05
N ARG A 252 -3.39 16.51 19.65
CA ARG A 252 -2.40 15.57 19.08
C ARG A 252 -2.82 15.21 17.67
N TRP A 253 -2.03 15.63 16.69
CA TRP A 253 -2.36 15.58 15.27
C TRP A 253 -1.45 14.61 14.51
N PHE A 254 -2.05 13.83 13.63
CA PHE A 254 -1.33 13.07 12.63
C PHE A 254 -1.43 13.74 11.24
N CYS A 255 -0.31 14.24 10.74
CA CYS A 255 -0.22 15.01 9.48
C CYS A 255 0.80 14.35 8.53
N PRO A 256 0.46 13.21 7.91
CA PRO A 256 1.36 12.51 6.98
C PRO A 256 1.62 13.31 5.71
N GLY A 257 2.88 13.30 5.28
CA GLY A 257 3.31 13.80 3.96
C GLY A 257 3.28 12.71 2.88
N ALA A 258 3.57 13.12 1.64
CA ALA A 258 3.79 12.19 0.53
C ALA A 258 5.00 11.26 0.79
N ILE A 259 5.21 10.26 -0.08
CA ILE A 259 6.32 9.29 0.07
C ILE A 259 7.73 9.93 0.07
N VAL A 260 7.84 11.17 -0.42
CA VAL A 260 9.10 11.91 -0.52
C VAL A 260 9.40 12.67 0.78
N ARG A 261 10.65 12.56 1.26
CA ARG A 261 11.11 13.21 2.52
C ARG A 261 10.80 14.70 2.58
N LYS A 262 11.05 15.41 1.47
CA LYS A 262 10.79 16.86 1.33
C LYS A 262 9.37 17.25 1.76
N SER A 263 8.36 16.42 1.45
CA SER A 263 6.97 16.71 1.82
C SER A 263 6.76 16.75 3.34
N HIS A 264 7.52 15.94 4.10
CA HIS A 264 7.45 15.94 5.56
C HIS A 264 8.12 17.18 6.16
N ASP A 265 9.26 17.59 5.61
CA ASP A 265 9.96 18.80 6.07
C ASP A 265 9.17 20.08 5.74
N GLU A 266 8.50 20.13 4.58
CA GLU A 266 7.59 21.20 4.20
C GLU A 266 6.37 21.28 5.14
N ILE A 267 5.73 20.15 5.43
CA ILE A 267 4.64 20.06 6.41
C ILE A 267 5.10 20.51 7.80
N ALA A 268 6.26 20.03 8.26
CA ALA A 268 6.79 20.40 9.56
C ALA A 268 7.08 21.89 9.67
N THR A 269 7.66 22.48 8.63
CA THR A 269 7.95 23.93 8.58
C THR A 269 6.67 24.75 8.72
N GLU A 270 5.61 24.36 8.02
CA GLU A 270 4.33 25.06 8.07
C GLU A 270 3.62 24.86 9.42
N LEU A 271 3.65 23.66 9.99
CA LEU A 271 3.10 23.38 11.33
C LEU A 271 3.82 24.20 12.41
N LEU A 272 5.15 24.29 12.36
CA LEU A 272 5.94 25.13 13.28
C LEU A 272 5.54 26.61 13.18
N ARG A 273 5.31 27.13 11.96
CA ARG A 273 4.82 28.52 11.77
C ARG A 273 3.44 28.75 12.40
N ARG A 274 2.64 27.69 12.53
CA ARG A 274 1.31 27.71 13.16
C ARG A 274 1.35 27.42 14.66
N GLY A 275 2.53 27.35 15.27
CA GLY A 275 2.69 27.18 16.71
C GLY A 275 2.70 25.72 17.19
N PHE A 276 2.77 24.74 16.29
CA PHE A 276 2.85 23.34 16.68
C PHE A 276 4.26 22.95 17.14
N ASN A 277 4.34 22.09 18.16
CA ASN A 277 5.49 21.22 18.35
C ASN A 277 5.39 20.05 17.34
N VAL A 278 6.48 19.73 16.64
CA VAL A 278 6.44 18.78 15.53
C VAL A 278 7.47 17.67 15.69
N LEU A 279 7.00 16.43 15.64
CA LEU A 279 7.83 15.24 15.53
C LEU A 279 7.92 14.79 14.06
N ILE A 280 9.14 14.79 13.51
CA ILE A 280 9.42 14.36 12.14
C ILE A 280 9.99 12.94 12.18
N LEU A 281 9.33 11.97 11.54
CA LEU A 281 9.77 10.57 11.51
C LEU A 281 10.31 10.12 10.13
N ASN A 282 9.91 10.80 9.05
CA ASN A 282 10.25 10.45 7.67
C ASN A 282 10.89 11.59 6.84
N GLY A 283 11.31 12.68 7.48
CA GLY A 283 12.07 13.75 6.81
C GLY A 283 13.53 13.38 6.58
N ASP A 284 14.33 14.36 6.16
CA ASP A 284 15.79 14.20 6.12
C ASP A 284 16.40 14.06 7.53
N ARG A 285 15.62 14.47 8.54
CA ARG A 285 15.93 14.41 9.96
C ARG A 285 14.83 13.67 10.72
N LYS A 286 15.22 13.02 11.82
CA LYS A 286 14.31 12.35 12.76
C LYS A 286 14.39 13.06 14.11
N GLN A 287 13.57 14.09 14.28
CA GLN A 287 13.69 14.97 15.43
C GLN A 287 12.34 15.52 15.86
N LEU A 288 12.27 15.85 17.15
CA LEU A 288 11.26 16.70 17.74
C LEU A 288 11.74 18.15 17.64
N ILE A 289 10.88 19.03 17.14
CA ILE A 289 11.15 20.47 17.00
C ILE A 289 10.05 21.23 17.73
N PHE A 290 10.44 22.24 18.48
CA PHE A 290 9.53 23.08 19.26
C PHE A 290 9.11 24.31 18.45
N SER A 291 7.88 24.76 18.66
CA SER A 291 7.43 26.06 18.14
C SER A 291 8.16 27.22 18.82
N ASP A 292 8.52 27.05 20.09
CA ASP A 292 9.46 27.92 20.78
C ASP A 292 10.89 27.68 20.26
N THR A 293 11.41 28.65 19.52
CA THR A 293 12.74 28.57 18.90
C THR A 293 13.89 28.66 19.90
N THR A 294 13.61 28.94 21.18
CA THR A 294 14.61 28.89 22.25
C THR A 294 14.93 27.46 22.69
N CYS A 295 14.00 26.52 22.47
CA CYS A 295 14.19 25.11 22.78
C CYS A 295 14.96 24.41 21.63
N PRO A 296 16.10 23.75 21.92
CA PRO A 296 16.86 23.06 20.89
C PRO A 296 16.11 21.83 20.36
N PRO A 297 16.25 21.48 19.06
CA PRO A 297 15.68 20.25 18.53
C PRO A 297 16.21 19.00 19.25
N VAL A 298 15.34 18.02 19.48
CA VAL A 298 15.70 16.75 20.13
C VAL A 298 15.78 15.65 19.09
N ASN A 299 16.92 14.96 19.02
CA ASN A 299 17.08 13.82 18.14
C ASN A 299 16.30 12.62 18.71
N VAL A 300 15.35 12.10 17.94
CA VAL A 300 14.48 11.00 18.37
C VAL A 300 15.29 9.72 18.52
N MET A 301 16.30 9.50 17.67
CA MET A 301 17.12 8.29 17.71
C MET A 301 18.03 8.22 18.95
N SER A 302 18.33 9.34 19.60
CA SER A 302 19.03 9.32 20.90
C SER A 302 18.09 9.08 22.08
N ALA A 303 16.79 9.33 21.91
CA ALA A 303 15.78 9.08 22.92
C ALA A 303 15.20 7.66 22.83
N VAL A 304 15.26 7.03 21.65
CA VAL A 304 14.84 5.64 21.43
C VAL A 304 16.05 4.73 21.67
N SER A 305 16.05 3.96 22.75
CA SER A 305 16.99 2.84 22.89
C SER A 305 16.62 1.73 21.88
N ASP A 306 17.55 0.83 21.57
CA ASP A 306 17.33 -0.27 20.60
C ASP A 306 16.21 -1.26 21.00
N ASP A 307 15.74 -1.16 22.25
CA ASP A 307 14.76 -2.05 22.86
C ASP A 307 13.41 -1.39 23.16
N VAL A 308 13.30 -0.06 23.03
CA VAL A 308 12.05 0.69 23.26
C VAL A 308 11.25 0.81 21.97
N GLU A 309 9.94 0.55 22.04
CA GLU A 309 9.07 0.73 20.88
C GLU A 309 8.89 2.21 20.54
N LEU A 310 8.74 2.54 19.25
CA LEU A 310 8.55 3.93 18.83
C LEU A 310 7.30 4.57 19.46
N SER A 311 6.23 3.80 19.70
CA SER A 311 5.04 4.19 20.46
C SER A 311 5.40 4.74 21.83
N GLU A 312 6.23 4.00 22.57
CA GLU A 312 6.64 4.32 23.93
C GLU A 312 7.57 5.53 23.94
N ALA A 313 8.51 5.60 22.99
CA ALA A 313 9.37 6.75 22.85
C ALA A 313 8.58 8.04 22.54
N ILE A 314 7.56 7.97 21.68
CA ILE A 314 6.70 9.12 21.40
C ILE A 314 5.93 9.54 22.65
N ARG A 315 5.38 8.59 23.39
CA ARG A 315 4.69 8.84 24.66
C ARG A 315 5.61 9.52 25.68
N THR A 316 6.82 9.00 25.85
CA THR A 316 7.83 9.55 26.76
C THR A 316 8.24 10.96 26.33
N LEU A 317 8.55 11.18 25.03
CA LEU A 317 8.86 12.52 24.51
C LEU A 317 7.70 13.50 24.73
N TYR A 318 6.46 13.06 24.58
CA TYR A 318 5.30 13.91 24.79
C TYR A 318 5.17 14.35 26.24
N TYR A 319 5.38 13.43 27.18
CA TYR A 319 5.30 13.68 28.62
C TYR A 319 6.49 14.51 29.13
N ASP A 320 7.72 14.06 28.85
CA ASP A 320 8.96 14.65 29.40
C ASP A 320 9.16 16.10 28.95
N TYR A 321 8.74 16.42 27.73
CA TYR A 321 8.85 17.77 27.16
C TYR A 321 7.56 18.59 27.28
N GLN A 322 6.55 18.10 28.03
CA GLN A 322 5.27 18.81 28.26
C GLN A 322 4.64 19.34 26.96
N LEU A 323 4.57 18.46 25.95
CA LEU A 323 4.13 18.81 24.60
C LEU A 323 2.63 19.13 24.53
N ASP A 324 1.89 18.95 25.62
CA ASP A 324 0.50 19.34 25.81
C ASP A 324 0.30 20.86 26.00
N SER A 325 1.37 21.59 26.36
CA SER A 325 1.35 23.06 26.45
C SER A 325 1.05 23.78 25.12
N ALA A 326 1.20 23.09 24.00
CA ALA A 326 0.95 23.57 22.63
C ALA A 326 0.26 22.45 21.82
N PRO A 327 -0.26 22.73 20.61
CA PRO A 327 -0.65 21.65 19.72
C PRO A 327 0.58 20.85 19.28
N PHE A 328 0.43 19.53 19.23
CA PHE A 328 1.50 18.62 18.84
C PHE A 328 1.13 17.88 17.55
N ALA A 329 2.06 17.78 16.61
CA ALA A 329 1.87 17.06 15.37
C ALA A 329 2.99 16.07 15.09
N VAL A 330 2.62 14.92 14.51
CA VAL A 330 3.56 13.93 13.98
C VAL A 330 3.44 13.92 12.46
N THR A 331 4.56 14.10 11.77
CA THR A 331 4.63 13.89 10.32
C THR A 331 5.55 12.72 9.96
N GLY A 332 4.96 11.75 9.26
CA GLY A 332 5.65 10.64 8.64
C GLY A 332 4.68 9.79 7.81
N ASN A 333 5.20 8.93 6.97
CA ASN A 333 4.39 8.04 6.13
C ASN A 333 5.02 6.65 6.10
N MET A 334 6.20 6.48 5.50
CA MET A 334 6.80 5.17 5.32
C MET A 334 7.27 4.47 6.61
N CYS A 335 7.73 5.23 7.62
CA CYS A 335 8.10 4.63 8.91
C CYS A 335 6.87 4.33 9.77
N ILE A 336 5.71 4.78 9.31
CA ILE A 336 4.45 4.80 10.04
C ILE A 336 3.46 3.77 9.46
N SER A 337 3.52 3.55 8.15
CA SER A 337 2.50 2.79 7.41
C SER A 337 2.45 1.31 7.77
N ARG A 338 3.54 0.71 8.29
CA ARG A 338 3.55 -0.70 8.67
C ARG A 338 4.35 -0.98 9.94
N GLY A 339 3.76 -1.83 10.79
CA GLY A 339 4.45 -2.51 11.88
C GLY A 339 4.71 -1.74 13.16
N ILE A 340 4.32 -0.48 13.26
CA ILE A 340 4.43 0.31 14.48
C ILE A 340 3.04 0.78 14.88
N THR A 341 2.74 0.90 16.16
CA THR A 341 1.50 1.53 16.63
C THR A 341 1.89 2.81 17.37
N PHE A 342 1.12 3.89 17.27
CA PHE A 342 1.45 5.14 17.97
C PHE A 342 0.95 5.19 19.38
N ALA A 343 -0.18 4.56 19.57
CA ALA A 343 -0.86 4.60 20.83
C ALA A 343 -0.15 3.70 21.83
N SER A 344 0.04 4.26 23.02
CA SER A 344 0.83 3.68 24.10
C SER A 344 0.23 4.13 25.42
N LYS A 345 0.23 3.23 26.40
CA LYS A 345 -0.21 3.46 27.78
C LYS A 345 0.88 2.97 28.71
N ASN A 346 1.13 3.73 29.77
CA ASN A 346 1.72 3.21 31.00
C ASN A 346 0.83 3.60 32.18
N GLU A 347 1.26 3.30 33.40
CA GLU A 347 0.50 3.61 34.62
C GLU A 347 0.09 5.09 34.76
N ASN A 348 0.87 6.00 34.18
CA ASN A 348 0.73 7.44 34.43
C ASN A 348 0.16 8.22 33.24
N PHE A 349 0.25 7.69 32.01
CA PHE A 349 -0.05 8.48 30.82
C PHE A 349 -0.42 7.63 29.60
N GLU A 350 -1.39 8.14 28.84
CA GLU A 350 -1.88 7.56 27.59
C GLU A 350 -1.64 8.53 26.41
N PHE A 351 -0.91 8.06 25.41
CA PHE A 351 -0.74 8.80 24.15
C PHE A 351 -1.69 8.26 23.09
N LEU A 352 -2.60 9.10 22.61
CA LEU A 352 -3.54 8.81 21.52
C LEU A 352 -3.59 10.01 20.57
N PHE A 353 -3.74 9.79 19.27
CA PHE A 353 -4.07 10.89 18.38
C PHE A 353 -5.51 11.35 18.59
N THR A 354 -5.70 12.66 18.62
CA THR A 354 -7.02 13.29 18.71
C THR A 354 -7.53 13.74 17.34
N HIS A 355 -6.61 14.00 16.41
CA HIS A 355 -6.91 14.52 15.09
C HIS A 355 -6.00 13.90 14.04
N GLY A 356 -6.47 13.83 12.80
CA GLY A 356 -5.64 13.44 11.65
C GLY A 356 -6.04 14.19 10.40
N ILE A 357 -5.07 14.68 9.63
CA ILE A 357 -5.31 15.26 8.31
C ILE A 357 -4.75 14.28 7.28
N ILE A 358 -5.62 13.52 6.63
CA ILE A 358 -5.23 12.40 5.78
C ILE A 358 -5.31 12.82 4.31
N PRO A 359 -4.17 13.06 3.65
CA PRO A 359 -4.16 13.47 2.27
C PRO A 359 -4.44 12.30 1.33
N ASP A 360 -4.89 12.62 0.12
CA ASP A 360 -5.18 11.62 -0.92
C ASP A 360 -3.90 11.14 -1.61
N ILE A 361 -3.03 10.52 -0.82
CA ILE A 361 -1.71 10.02 -1.24
C ILE A 361 -1.69 8.50 -1.27
N GLY A 362 -1.06 7.92 -2.29
CA GLY A 362 -0.84 6.47 -2.35
C GLY A 362 -2.08 5.64 -2.71
N SER A 363 -1.94 4.33 -2.53
CA SER A 363 -3.00 3.36 -2.83
C SER A 363 -4.03 3.27 -1.70
N ALA A 364 -5.18 2.64 -1.96
CA ALA A 364 -6.20 2.43 -0.92
C ALA A 364 -5.65 1.61 0.26
N GLU A 365 -4.80 0.64 -0.04
CA GLU A 365 -4.13 -0.22 0.93
C GLU A 365 -3.16 0.56 1.82
N GLU A 366 -2.35 1.45 1.23
CA GLU A 366 -1.40 2.29 1.96
C GLU A 366 -2.11 3.28 2.89
N ILE A 367 -3.15 3.95 2.39
CA ILE A 367 -3.95 4.89 3.17
C ILE A 367 -4.66 4.17 4.32
N TYR A 368 -5.28 3.02 4.04
CA TYR A 368 -5.99 2.25 5.07
C TYR A 368 -5.06 1.83 6.20
N GLN A 369 -3.89 1.26 5.86
CA GLN A 369 -2.89 0.86 6.84
C GLN A 369 -2.38 2.08 7.64
N MET A 370 -2.14 3.21 6.98
CA MET A 370 -1.71 4.45 7.63
C MET A 370 -2.76 4.98 8.63
N VAL A 371 -4.03 5.04 8.23
CA VAL A 371 -5.11 5.52 9.11
C VAL A 371 -5.34 4.57 10.27
N ALA A 372 -5.36 3.26 10.04
CA ALA A 372 -5.55 2.28 11.11
C ALA A 372 -4.50 2.41 12.24
N ARG A 373 -3.29 2.90 11.93
CA ARG A 373 -2.22 3.11 12.92
C ARG A 373 -2.46 4.33 13.80
N CYS A 374 -3.24 5.29 13.29
CA CYS A 374 -3.76 6.43 14.05
C CYS A 374 -4.90 6.02 15.00
N LEU A 375 -5.68 4.99 14.63
CA LEU A 375 -6.84 4.53 15.39
C LEU A 375 -6.47 3.52 16.49
N GLY A 376 -5.76 2.44 16.10
CA GLY A 376 -5.27 1.44 17.03
C GLY A 376 -6.32 0.55 17.70
N ASN A 377 -5.92 -0.10 18.80
CA ASN A 377 -6.74 -1.02 19.61
C ASN A 377 -6.89 -0.50 21.04
N PHE A 378 -7.39 0.72 21.21
CA PHE A 378 -7.27 1.45 22.46
C PHE A 378 -8.59 2.04 22.95
N ARG A 379 -9.73 1.46 22.54
CA ARG A 379 -11.04 1.89 23.04
C ARG A 379 -11.19 1.77 24.56
N GLU A 380 -10.40 0.88 25.16
CA GLU A 380 -10.36 0.65 26.62
C GLU A 380 -9.53 1.69 27.39
N PHE A 381 -8.89 2.64 26.70
CA PHE A 381 -8.10 3.69 27.35
C PHE A 381 -9.03 4.72 27.98
N ASP A 382 -8.69 5.17 29.19
CA ASP A 382 -9.54 6.09 29.96
C ASP A 382 -9.64 7.46 29.29
N SER A 383 -8.59 7.88 28.58
CA SER A 383 -8.52 9.11 27.80
C SER A 383 -9.02 8.95 26.36
N TYR A 384 -9.61 7.80 25.99
CA TYR A 384 -10.04 7.55 24.63
C TYR A 384 -11.13 8.53 24.18
N ILE A 385 -10.84 9.22 23.08
CA ILE A 385 -11.80 10.04 22.34
C ILE A 385 -11.67 9.62 20.88
N ALA A 386 -12.81 9.44 20.21
CA ALA A 386 -12.82 9.14 18.79
C ALA A 386 -12.07 10.23 18.02
N PRO A 387 -11.00 9.89 17.27
CA PRO A 387 -10.20 10.91 16.60
C PRO A 387 -11.00 11.56 15.48
N LYS A 388 -10.79 12.87 15.33
CA LYS A 388 -11.38 13.64 14.23
C LYS A 388 -10.48 13.60 13.00
N LEU A 389 -10.98 13.06 11.90
CA LEU A 389 -10.21 12.84 10.68
C LEU A 389 -10.68 13.75 9.55
N TYR A 390 -9.78 14.56 9.01
CA TYR A 390 -10.02 15.44 7.87
C TYR A 390 -9.50 14.79 6.59
N MET A 391 -10.41 14.43 5.69
CA MET A 391 -10.05 13.80 4.42
C MET A 391 -11.15 13.94 3.38
N THR A 392 -10.78 13.80 2.10
CA THR A 392 -11.78 13.78 1.03
C THR A 392 -12.69 12.55 1.12
N GLU A 393 -13.93 12.67 0.64
CA GLU A 393 -14.88 11.55 0.54
C GLU A 393 -14.27 10.35 -0.23
N ARG A 394 -13.43 10.62 -1.23
CA ARG A 394 -12.72 9.59 -2.00
C ARG A 394 -11.77 8.78 -1.11
N VAL A 395 -11.02 9.44 -0.23
CA VAL A 395 -10.08 8.81 0.69
C VAL A 395 -10.84 7.99 1.74
N ALA A 396 -11.88 8.57 2.35
CA ALA A 396 -12.73 7.86 3.30
C ALA A 396 -13.35 6.60 2.70
N SER A 397 -13.88 6.68 1.48
CA SER A 397 -14.43 5.53 0.76
C SER A 397 -13.39 4.41 0.55
N LYS A 398 -12.15 4.78 0.18
CA LYS A 398 -11.06 3.80 -0.01
C LYS A 398 -10.75 3.05 1.29
N ILE A 399 -10.67 3.77 2.41
CA ILE A 399 -10.37 3.21 3.75
C ILE A 399 -11.49 2.27 4.18
N ALA A 400 -12.73 2.76 4.14
CA ALA A 400 -13.88 1.98 4.54
C ALA A 400 -14.06 0.69 3.73
N ASN A 401 -13.83 0.74 2.42
CA ASN A 401 -13.92 -0.46 1.58
C ASN A 401 -12.90 -1.54 1.99
N GLN A 402 -11.69 -1.15 2.38
CA GLN A 402 -10.65 -2.11 2.79
C GLN A 402 -10.98 -2.77 4.13
N GLU A 403 -11.48 -2.00 5.10
CA GLU A 403 -11.95 -2.53 6.38
C GLU A 403 -13.18 -3.41 6.20
N HIS A 404 -14.18 -2.94 5.44
CA HIS A 404 -15.40 -3.68 5.13
C HIS A 404 -15.09 -5.02 4.48
N LEU A 405 -14.21 -5.05 3.47
CA LEU A 405 -13.83 -6.28 2.79
C LEU A 405 -13.25 -7.34 3.75
N ALA A 406 -12.39 -6.94 4.70
CA ALA A 406 -11.80 -7.86 5.67
C ALA A 406 -12.86 -8.44 6.63
N ILE A 407 -13.80 -7.61 7.08
CA ILE A 407 -14.88 -8.01 8.01
C ILE A 407 -15.91 -8.88 7.29
N GLU A 408 -16.36 -8.46 6.11
CA GLU A 408 -17.46 -9.08 5.39
C GLU A 408 -17.07 -10.45 4.82
N LEU A 409 -15.83 -10.61 4.34
CA LEU A 409 -15.32 -11.92 3.94
C LEU A 409 -15.34 -12.91 5.10
N ALA A 410 -14.90 -12.50 6.29
CA ALA A 410 -14.95 -13.38 7.45
C ALA A 410 -16.40 -13.72 7.84
N ARG A 411 -17.28 -12.71 7.90
CA ARG A 411 -18.70 -12.87 8.27
C ARG A 411 -19.45 -13.82 7.34
N ARG A 412 -19.20 -13.76 6.03
CA ARG A 412 -19.93 -14.58 5.03
C ARG A 412 -19.57 -16.05 5.06
N TYR A 413 -18.28 -16.32 5.26
CA TYR A 413 -17.73 -17.65 5.02
C TYR A 413 -17.41 -18.39 6.32
N TYR A 414 -17.57 -17.75 7.48
CA TYR A 414 -17.51 -18.43 8.77
C TYR A 414 -18.72 -19.36 8.95
N THR A 415 -18.47 -20.65 9.21
CA THR A 415 -19.52 -21.66 9.36
C THR A 415 -19.72 -22.13 10.80
N GLY A 416 -19.07 -21.47 11.76
CA GLY A 416 -19.18 -21.79 13.18
C GLY A 416 -18.02 -22.62 13.73
N THR A 417 -17.00 -22.96 12.93
CA THR A 417 -15.81 -23.66 13.45
C THR A 417 -14.55 -22.82 13.31
N GLU A 418 -13.73 -22.75 14.36
CA GLU A 418 -12.49 -21.96 14.38
C GLU A 418 -11.40 -22.43 13.39
N ASN A 419 -11.62 -23.56 12.73
CA ASN A 419 -10.73 -24.12 11.71
C ASN A 419 -11.25 -23.92 10.28
N ASP A 420 -12.35 -23.18 10.10
CA ASP A 420 -12.94 -22.97 8.80
C ASP A 420 -11.96 -22.30 7.83
N THR A 421 -11.75 -22.97 6.72
CA THR A 421 -11.11 -22.41 5.55
C THR A 421 -12.09 -22.49 4.40
N HIS A 422 -12.27 -21.38 3.70
CA HIS A 422 -13.09 -21.29 2.51
C HIS A 422 -12.21 -21.13 1.28
N THR A 423 -12.39 -21.96 0.27
CA THR A 423 -11.72 -21.76 -1.03
C THR A 423 -12.36 -20.58 -1.73
N LEU A 424 -11.69 -19.44 -1.73
CA LEU A 424 -12.27 -18.19 -2.21
C LEU A 424 -12.08 -18.06 -3.72
N SER A 425 -13.17 -17.97 -4.46
CA SER A 425 -13.14 -17.73 -5.91
C SER A 425 -12.94 -16.25 -6.26
N THR A 426 -12.63 -15.97 -7.54
CA THR A 426 -12.51 -14.59 -8.03
C THR A 426 -13.82 -13.83 -7.92
N ASP A 427 -14.91 -14.46 -8.33
CA ASP A 427 -16.21 -13.80 -8.42
C ASP A 427 -16.74 -13.50 -7.02
N GLU A 428 -16.53 -14.39 -6.06
CA GLU A 428 -16.84 -14.15 -4.65
C GLU A 428 -16.07 -12.97 -4.08
N PHE A 429 -14.75 -12.95 -4.26
CA PHE A 429 -13.93 -11.85 -3.76
C PHE A 429 -14.33 -10.51 -4.42
N VAL A 430 -14.55 -10.51 -5.73
CA VAL A 430 -14.96 -9.32 -6.49
C VAL A 430 -16.36 -8.87 -6.10
N ALA A 431 -17.28 -9.80 -5.84
CA ALA A 431 -18.62 -9.49 -5.35
C ALA A 431 -18.55 -8.71 -4.03
N VAL A 432 -17.84 -9.24 -3.04
CA VAL A 432 -17.67 -8.56 -1.75
C VAL A 432 -16.92 -7.24 -1.90
N ALA A 433 -15.87 -7.18 -2.72
CA ALA A 433 -15.09 -5.96 -2.93
C ALA A 433 -15.87 -4.84 -3.65
N ASN A 434 -16.91 -5.18 -4.41
CA ASN A 434 -17.78 -4.23 -5.09
C ASN A 434 -18.98 -3.80 -4.24
N GLU A 435 -19.22 -4.47 -3.11
CA GLU A 435 -20.19 -4.00 -2.14
C GLU A 435 -19.62 -2.77 -1.43
N HIS A 436 -20.22 -1.63 -1.74
CA HIS A 436 -19.85 -0.40 -1.07
C HIS A 436 -20.53 -0.36 0.29
N PRO A 437 -19.77 -0.21 1.40
CA PRO A 437 -20.37 0.09 2.68
C PRO A 437 -21.16 1.39 2.55
N VAL A 438 -22.37 1.40 3.11
CA VAL A 438 -23.26 2.56 3.10
C VAL A 438 -22.68 3.62 4.04
N ILE A 439 -21.73 4.40 3.55
CA ILE A 439 -21.09 5.48 4.32
C ILE A 439 -21.35 6.85 3.68
N ALA A 440 -21.83 6.88 2.44
CA ALA A 440 -22.20 8.11 1.76
C ALA A 440 -23.59 7.99 1.11
N PRO A 441 -24.38 9.09 1.05
CA PRO A 441 -25.60 9.11 0.27
C PRO A 441 -25.29 8.68 -1.17
N PRO A 442 -26.23 7.97 -1.84
CA PRO A 442 -25.99 7.43 -3.16
C PRO A 442 -25.52 8.54 -4.09
N ARG A 443 -24.27 8.41 -4.58
CA ARG A 443 -23.76 9.29 -5.61
C ARG A 443 -24.76 9.32 -6.75
N VAL A 444 -25.36 10.48 -7.01
CA VAL A 444 -25.97 10.76 -8.31
C VAL A 444 -24.85 10.51 -9.32
N ARG A 445 -24.90 9.36 -9.99
CA ARG A 445 -23.95 9.01 -11.04
C ARG A 445 -24.08 10.11 -12.08
N LYS A 446 -23.17 11.09 -12.08
CA LYS A 446 -22.94 11.90 -13.26
C LYS A 446 -22.72 10.90 -14.39
N SER A 447 -23.58 10.93 -15.39
CA SER A 447 -23.50 10.02 -16.53
C SER A 447 -22.05 9.98 -16.99
N LYS A 448 -21.47 8.77 -17.08
CA LYS A 448 -20.12 8.64 -17.63
C LYS A 448 -20.14 9.38 -18.97
N PRO A 449 -19.22 10.33 -19.22
CA PRO A 449 -19.13 10.96 -20.52
C PRO A 449 -19.02 9.83 -21.54
N GLN A 450 -19.97 9.80 -22.48
CA GLN A 450 -20.13 8.74 -23.46
C GLN A 450 -18.76 8.51 -24.12
N GLU A 451 -18.22 7.30 -23.97
CA GLU A 451 -16.88 7.00 -24.47
C GLU A 451 -16.89 7.14 -26.00
N ARG A 452 -16.06 8.04 -26.52
CA ARG A 452 -16.12 8.49 -27.91
C ARG A 452 -15.31 7.56 -28.82
N VAL A 453 -15.90 7.18 -29.95
CA VAL A 453 -15.24 6.40 -31.01
C VAL A 453 -14.49 7.37 -31.94
N PRO A 454 -13.17 7.28 -32.08
CA PRO A 454 -12.45 8.17 -32.95
C PRO A 454 -12.64 7.79 -34.43
N VAL A 455 -12.92 8.77 -35.28
CA VAL A 455 -12.90 8.60 -36.75
C VAL A 455 -11.48 8.73 -37.25
N ILE A 456 -11.02 7.83 -38.13
CA ILE A 456 -9.70 7.91 -38.76
C ILE A 456 -9.82 8.32 -40.22
N LEU A 457 -9.12 9.38 -40.58
CA LEU A 457 -8.81 9.71 -41.98
C LEU A 457 -7.35 9.39 -42.24
N SER A 458 -7.07 8.68 -43.33
CA SER A 458 -5.71 8.33 -43.76
C SER A 458 -5.44 8.96 -45.11
N PHE A 459 -4.37 9.76 -45.18
CA PHE A 459 -3.87 10.35 -46.42
C PHE A 459 -2.76 9.47 -46.98
N GLY A 460 -2.80 9.19 -48.29
CA GLY A 460 -1.91 8.25 -48.95
C GLY A 460 -0.46 8.72 -49.07
N PRO A 461 0.47 7.83 -49.46
CA PRO A 461 1.91 8.07 -49.50
C PRO A 461 2.36 9.08 -50.58
N GLU A 462 1.48 9.48 -51.50
CA GLU A 462 1.79 10.40 -52.61
C GLU A 462 1.65 11.88 -52.22
N ASN A 463 1.29 12.18 -50.98
CA ASN A 463 1.08 13.55 -50.54
C ASN A 463 2.43 14.18 -50.11
N GLU A 464 3.03 15.02 -50.97
CA GLU A 464 4.30 15.73 -50.71
C GLU A 464 4.33 16.49 -49.37
N TYR A 465 3.17 16.85 -48.83
CA TYR A 465 3.04 17.55 -47.56
C TYR A 465 3.35 16.66 -46.34
N LEU A 466 3.41 15.33 -46.48
CA LEU A 466 3.85 14.43 -45.41
C LEU A 466 5.28 14.76 -44.93
N TYR A 467 6.16 15.06 -45.89
CA TYR A 467 7.57 15.37 -45.60
C TYR A 467 7.76 16.75 -44.96
N SER A 468 6.88 17.72 -45.32
CA SER A 468 6.89 19.05 -44.71
C SER A 468 6.28 19.04 -43.31
N LEU A 469 5.25 18.21 -43.08
CA LEU A 469 4.64 18.02 -41.77
C LEU A 469 5.64 17.47 -40.75
N GLU A 470 6.46 16.50 -41.14
CA GLU A 470 7.46 15.89 -40.26
C GLU A 470 8.47 16.93 -39.74
N LYS A 471 9.00 17.79 -40.64
CA LYS A 471 9.88 18.90 -40.26
C LYS A 471 9.17 19.92 -39.38
N THR A 472 7.87 20.12 -39.61
CA THR A 472 7.07 21.13 -38.89
C THR A 472 6.63 20.66 -37.49
N MET A 473 6.40 19.36 -37.29
CA MET A 473 6.08 18.80 -35.97
C MET A 473 7.20 18.96 -34.95
N GLN A 474 8.44 19.19 -35.40
CA GLN A 474 9.57 19.55 -34.54
C GLN A 474 9.54 21.03 -34.10
N VAL A 475 8.74 21.88 -34.73
CA VAL A 475 8.78 23.35 -34.58
C VAL A 475 7.40 23.91 -34.20
N ARG A 476 7.11 24.01 -32.89
CA ARG A 476 5.94 24.66 -32.23
C ARG A 476 4.53 24.21 -32.71
N ARG A 477 3.62 24.00 -31.75
CA ARG A 477 2.22 23.53 -31.98
C ARG A 477 1.44 24.31 -33.05
N GLN A 478 1.63 25.62 -33.14
CA GLN A 478 0.86 26.48 -34.06
C GLN A 478 1.09 26.13 -35.54
N LYS A 479 2.33 25.81 -35.92
CA LYS A 479 2.64 25.50 -37.32
C LYS A 479 2.03 24.17 -37.77
N VAL A 480 1.83 23.24 -36.83
CA VAL A 480 1.20 21.95 -37.13
C VAL A 480 -0.26 22.14 -37.54
N LYS A 481 -1.01 23.02 -36.86
CA LYS A 481 -2.39 23.34 -37.24
C LYS A 481 -2.47 23.86 -38.68
N GLU A 482 -1.59 24.79 -39.04
CA GLU A 482 -1.56 25.41 -40.36
C GLU A 482 -1.24 24.39 -41.47
N SER A 483 -0.23 23.54 -41.27
CA SER A 483 0.12 22.52 -42.26
C SER A 483 -0.99 21.51 -42.49
N VAL A 484 -1.79 21.23 -41.46
CA VAL A 484 -2.92 20.28 -41.55
C VAL A 484 -4.08 20.88 -42.30
N ILE A 485 -4.38 22.16 -42.04
CA ILE A 485 -5.36 22.91 -42.81
C ILE A 485 -4.98 22.89 -44.30
N GLN A 486 -3.69 23.04 -44.63
CA GLN A 486 -3.23 22.97 -46.02
C GLN A 486 -3.40 21.57 -46.63
N ILE A 487 -3.05 20.51 -45.89
CA ILE A 487 -3.28 19.12 -46.34
C ILE A 487 -4.76 18.89 -46.62
N LEU A 488 -5.64 19.27 -45.70
CA LEU A 488 -7.09 19.10 -45.87
C LEU A 488 -7.62 19.87 -47.07
N LYS A 489 -7.17 21.12 -47.29
CA LYS A 489 -7.56 21.92 -48.46
C LYS A 489 -7.13 21.25 -49.76
N SER A 490 -5.89 20.76 -49.84
CA SER A 490 -5.40 20.05 -51.03
C SER A 490 -6.21 18.77 -51.32
N GLU A 491 -6.58 18.03 -50.28
CA GLU A 491 -7.35 16.78 -50.38
C GLU A 491 -8.83 17.01 -50.70
N ILE A 492 -9.40 18.14 -50.25
CA ILE A 492 -10.75 18.60 -50.64
C ILE A 492 -10.83 18.83 -52.15
N ASP A 493 -9.78 19.43 -52.71
CA ASP A 493 -9.71 19.74 -54.14
C ASP A 493 -9.44 18.47 -54.98
N ALA A 494 -8.60 17.56 -54.47
CA ALA A 494 -8.23 16.33 -55.17
C ALA A 494 -9.27 15.20 -55.06
N ASN A 495 -10.05 15.12 -53.98
CA ASN A 495 -10.92 13.98 -53.69
C ASN A 495 -12.41 14.37 -53.56
N HIS A 496 -13.08 14.52 -54.70
CA HIS A 496 -14.50 14.89 -54.77
C HIS A 496 -15.44 13.97 -53.96
N LYS A 497 -15.10 12.68 -53.79
CA LYS A 497 -15.93 11.72 -53.01
C LYS A 497 -15.86 11.96 -51.51
N MET A 498 -14.75 12.51 -51.01
CA MET A 498 -14.53 12.78 -49.58
C MET A 498 -14.67 14.26 -49.21
N ARG A 499 -14.89 15.12 -50.20
CA ARG A 499 -14.98 16.58 -50.07
C ARG A 499 -15.86 17.04 -48.90
N GLU A 500 -17.08 16.51 -48.79
CA GLU A 500 -18.01 16.91 -47.71
C GLU A 500 -17.44 16.58 -46.31
N LYS A 501 -16.85 15.39 -46.14
CA LYS A 501 -16.26 14.95 -44.87
C LYS A 501 -15.05 15.80 -44.50
N TYR A 502 -14.18 16.09 -45.47
CA TYR A 502 -13.00 16.92 -45.25
C TYR A 502 -13.37 18.39 -44.96
N MET A 503 -14.41 18.93 -45.59
CA MET A 503 -14.93 20.26 -45.27
C MET A 503 -15.45 20.34 -43.83
N LYS A 504 -16.21 19.33 -43.36
CA LYS A 504 -16.68 19.28 -41.96
C LYS A 504 -15.51 19.23 -40.97
N LEU A 505 -14.49 18.42 -41.26
CA LEU A 505 -13.29 18.36 -40.44
C LEU A 505 -12.50 19.68 -40.45
N LEU A 506 -12.40 20.33 -41.61
CA LEU A 506 -11.74 21.62 -41.74
C LEU A 506 -12.42 22.68 -40.87
N VAL A 507 -13.75 22.78 -40.92
CA VAL A 507 -14.53 23.67 -40.05
C VAL A 507 -14.28 23.37 -38.57
N LEU A 508 -14.22 22.09 -38.19
CA LEU A 508 -13.93 21.69 -36.82
C LEU A 508 -12.52 22.13 -36.38
N ILE A 509 -11.51 21.98 -37.23
CA ILE A 509 -10.12 22.35 -36.94
C ILE A 509 -9.93 23.87 -36.92
N GLU A 510 -10.62 24.60 -37.80
CA GLU A 510 -10.55 26.07 -37.85
C GLU A 510 -11.23 26.73 -36.63
N ASN A 511 -12.15 26.02 -35.95
CA ASN A 511 -12.77 26.51 -34.72
C ASN A 511 -11.72 26.83 -33.62
N PRO A 512 -11.72 28.05 -33.04
CA PRO A 512 -10.76 28.46 -32.01
C PRO A 512 -10.91 27.68 -30.70
N ASP A 513 -12.08 27.07 -30.44
CA ASP A 513 -12.32 26.24 -29.27
C ASP A 513 -11.94 24.77 -29.46
N THR A 514 -11.38 24.39 -30.61
CA THR A 514 -10.87 23.04 -30.84
C THR A 514 -9.41 22.91 -30.35
N ILE A 515 -9.17 21.97 -29.44
CA ILE A 515 -7.83 21.61 -28.96
C ILE A 515 -7.18 20.68 -29.99
N ILE A 516 -6.01 21.07 -30.51
CA ILE A 516 -5.26 20.27 -31.48
C ILE A 516 -4.00 19.72 -30.83
N ASN A 517 -3.90 18.40 -30.77
CA ASN A 517 -2.73 17.69 -30.30
C ASN A 517 -2.10 16.93 -31.45
N ALA A 518 -0.81 17.10 -31.69
CA ALA A 518 -0.11 16.40 -32.76
C ALA A 518 1.09 15.64 -32.21
N LYS A 519 1.27 14.39 -32.64
CA LYS A 519 2.36 13.51 -32.20
C LYS A 519 2.99 12.74 -33.35
N SER A 520 4.30 12.58 -33.29
CA SER A 520 5.03 11.58 -34.08
C SER A 520 5.58 10.57 -33.07
N PRO A 521 5.00 9.35 -32.97
CA PRO A 521 5.49 8.34 -32.05
C PRO A 521 6.95 7.99 -32.37
N GLN A 522 7.76 7.72 -31.34
CA GLN A 522 9.10 7.18 -31.53
C GLN A 522 9.04 5.77 -32.15
N GLU A 523 10.08 5.39 -32.89
CA GLU A 523 10.13 4.15 -33.69
C GLU A 523 10.12 2.85 -32.88
N GLY A 524 10.30 2.93 -31.56
CA GLY A 524 10.25 1.78 -30.65
C GLY A 524 8.93 1.01 -30.77
N GLU A 525 9.05 -0.32 -30.86
CA GLU A 525 7.96 -1.22 -31.25
C GLU A 525 6.74 -1.16 -30.31
N GLU A 526 6.95 -1.09 -29.00
CA GLU A 526 5.86 -0.93 -28.02
C GLU A 526 5.17 0.44 -28.12
N SER A 527 5.95 1.52 -28.31
CA SER A 527 5.40 2.87 -28.45
C SER A 527 4.57 3.00 -29.73
N TYR A 528 5.06 2.44 -30.84
CA TYR A 528 4.34 2.41 -32.11
C TYR A 528 3.04 1.58 -32.00
N LYS A 529 3.12 0.36 -31.46
CA LYS A 529 1.94 -0.50 -31.26
C LYS A 529 0.88 0.21 -30.44
N ARG A 530 1.26 0.73 -29.27
CA ARG A 530 0.34 1.35 -28.33
C ARG A 530 -0.26 2.66 -28.87
N LYS A 531 0.51 3.49 -29.58
CA LYS A 531 0.05 4.83 -30.00
C LYS A 531 -0.58 4.86 -31.38
N ILE A 532 -0.27 3.90 -32.24
CA ILE A 532 -0.75 3.86 -33.63
C ILE A 532 -1.57 2.59 -33.86
N THR A 533 -0.96 1.40 -33.76
CA THR A 533 -1.61 0.14 -34.16
C THR A 533 -2.90 -0.11 -33.38
N ASP A 534 -2.86 0.00 -32.05
CA ASP A 534 -4.01 -0.27 -31.18
C ASP A 534 -5.10 0.80 -31.37
N VAL A 535 -4.71 2.06 -31.57
CA VAL A 535 -5.64 3.18 -31.80
C VAL A 535 -6.33 3.05 -33.15
N VAL A 536 -5.58 2.70 -34.20
CA VAL A 536 -6.11 2.46 -35.55
C VAL A 536 -7.06 1.27 -35.56
N LYS A 537 -6.68 0.19 -34.91
CA LYS A 537 -7.51 -1.00 -34.78
C LYS A 537 -8.81 -0.67 -34.05
N ALA A 538 -8.73 -0.04 -32.88
CA ALA A 538 -9.91 0.30 -32.10
C ALA A 538 -10.85 1.25 -32.85
N ALA A 539 -10.34 2.26 -33.55
CA ALA A 539 -11.16 3.14 -34.39
C ALA A 539 -11.89 2.37 -35.51
N ARG A 540 -11.23 1.43 -36.19
CA ARG A 540 -11.84 0.58 -37.22
C ARG A 540 -12.90 -0.35 -36.66
N ASP A 541 -12.66 -0.87 -35.46
CA ASP A 541 -13.55 -1.78 -34.77
C ASP A 541 -14.72 -1.05 -34.07
N GLY A 542 -14.80 0.28 -34.18
CA GLY A 542 -15.83 1.08 -33.51
C GLY A 542 -15.66 1.16 -31.99
N ASN A 543 -14.48 0.84 -31.49
CA ASN A 543 -14.17 0.85 -30.06
C ASN A 543 -13.67 2.23 -29.61
N PRO A 544 -14.11 2.72 -28.44
CA PRO A 544 -13.64 3.98 -27.90
C PRO A 544 -12.16 3.91 -27.52
N VAL A 545 -11.44 4.99 -27.78
CA VAL A 545 -10.03 5.15 -27.38
C VAL A 545 -9.86 6.50 -26.70
N SER A 546 -9.24 6.51 -25.52
CA SER A 546 -8.97 7.74 -24.77
C SER A 546 -7.49 7.95 -24.45
N GLN A 547 -6.64 7.22 -25.16
CA GLN A 547 -5.20 7.29 -25.00
C GLN A 547 -4.71 8.70 -25.32
N ASP A 548 -3.80 9.21 -24.50
CA ASP A 548 -3.10 10.48 -24.71
C ASP A 548 -3.94 11.77 -24.62
N ILE A 549 -5.22 11.69 -24.19
CA ILE A 549 -6.03 12.85 -23.83
C ILE A 549 -5.89 13.10 -22.33
N THR A 550 -5.47 14.31 -21.93
CA THR A 550 -5.34 14.64 -20.52
C THR A 550 -6.72 14.71 -19.86
N LYS A 551 -6.77 14.52 -18.54
CA LYS A 551 -8.03 14.68 -17.78
C LYS A 551 -8.61 16.10 -17.95
N ALA A 552 -7.74 17.11 -17.94
CA ALA A 552 -8.13 18.50 -18.17
C ALA A 552 -8.76 18.71 -19.56
N ASP A 553 -8.21 18.10 -20.62
CA ASP A 553 -8.79 18.19 -21.97
C ASP A 553 -10.17 17.52 -22.01
N LYS A 554 -10.35 16.36 -21.37
CA LYS A 554 -11.67 15.67 -21.28
C LYS A 554 -12.70 16.51 -20.54
N GLU A 555 -12.28 17.24 -19.51
CA GLU A 555 -13.13 18.08 -18.66
C GLU A 555 -13.37 19.48 -19.25
N SER A 556 -12.59 19.89 -20.26
CA SER A 556 -12.68 21.23 -20.86
C SER A 556 -14.00 21.50 -21.59
N GLY A 557 -14.78 20.47 -21.92
CA GLY A 557 -15.98 20.62 -22.74
C GLY A 557 -15.69 21.08 -24.17
N LYS A 558 -14.44 20.94 -24.64
CA LYS A 558 -14.00 21.33 -25.99
C LYS A 558 -13.90 20.13 -26.94
N ASN A 559 -13.91 20.43 -28.24
CA ASN A 559 -13.55 19.45 -29.26
C ASN A 559 -12.05 19.20 -29.22
N ILE A 560 -11.64 17.95 -29.37
CA ILE A 560 -10.23 17.57 -29.37
C ILE A 560 -9.93 16.84 -30.66
N VAL A 561 -8.91 17.28 -31.37
CA VAL A 561 -8.40 16.63 -32.58
C VAL A 561 -6.98 16.16 -32.29
N MET A 562 -6.76 14.84 -32.26
CA MET A 562 -5.42 14.27 -32.17
C MET A 562 -4.93 13.85 -33.54
N MET A 563 -3.69 14.19 -33.84
CA MET A 563 -3.05 13.90 -35.09
C MET A 563 -1.81 13.06 -34.87
N PHE A 564 -1.62 12.07 -35.73
CA PHE A 564 -0.43 11.26 -35.71
C PHE A 564 0.13 11.05 -37.12
N VAL A 565 1.46 11.07 -37.22
CA VAL A 565 2.17 10.68 -38.43
C VAL A 565 2.65 9.24 -38.27
N ASP A 566 2.12 8.36 -39.08
CA ASP A 566 2.53 6.97 -39.17
C ASP A 566 3.62 6.85 -40.23
N LYS A 567 4.87 6.82 -39.76
CA LYS A 567 6.05 6.73 -40.60
C LYS A 567 6.18 5.37 -41.31
N ARG A 568 5.66 4.29 -40.71
CA ARG A 568 5.80 2.94 -41.28
C ARG A 568 4.88 2.78 -42.48
N ASP A 569 3.63 3.23 -42.35
CA ASP A 569 2.62 3.15 -43.39
C ASP A 569 2.54 4.43 -44.25
N LYS A 570 3.43 5.41 -44.04
CA LYS A 570 3.48 6.71 -44.74
C LYS A 570 2.12 7.40 -44.83
N ARG A 571 1.43 7.55 -43.69
CA ARG A 571 0.10 8.17 -43.61
C ARG A 571 0.01 9.16 -42.46
N VAL A 572 -0.86 10.17 -42.59
CA VAL A 572 -1.34 10.96 -41.44
C VAL A 572 -2.67 10.39 -40.99
N GLY A 573 -2.80 10.12 -39.70
CA GLY A 573 -4.06 9.83 -39.04
C GLY A 573 -4.58 11.04 -38.28
N ILE A 574 -5.87 11.33 -38.45
CA ILE A 574 -6.59 12.32 -37.63
C ILE A 574 -7.63 11.57 -36.82
N LEU A 575 -7.70 11.84 -35.53
CA LEU A 575 -8.66 11.29 -34.57
C LEU A 575 -9.46 12.44 -33.97
N VAL A 576 -10.79 12.32 -33.98
CA VAL A 576 -11.69 13.39 -33.55
C VAL A 576 -12.49 12.98 -32.32
N TRP A 577 -12.44 13.81 -31.28
CA TRP A 577 -13.28 13.76 -30.10
C TRP A 577 -14.18 15.00 -30.05
N SER A 578 -15.40 14.90 -30.58
CA SER A 578 -16.38 16.00 -30.57
C SER A 578 -17.27 15.96 -29.33
N VAL A 579 -17.60 17.13 -28.77
CA VAL A 579 -18.66 17.27 -27.75
C VAL A 579 -20.05 17.26 -28.36
N ASP A 580 -20.16 17.58 -29.65
CA ASP A 580 -21.39 17.52 -30.43
C ASP A 580 -21.47 16.16 -31.14
N PRO A 581 -22.46 15.31 -30.80
CA PRO A 581 -22.68 14.03 -31.47
C PRO A 581 -22.93 14.16 -32.98
N ALA A 582 -23.45 15.30 -33.47
CA ALA A 582 -23.74 15.50 -34.89
C ALA A 582 -22.47 15.66 -35.76
N VAL A 583 -21.30 15.80 -35.15
CA VAL A 583 -20.00 15.87 -35.84
C VAL A 583 -19.49 14.48 -36.26
N TYR A 584 -19.94 13.42 -35.58
CA TYR A 584 -19.65 12.02 -35.94
C TYR A 584 -20.55 11.54 -37.07
#